data_AF-A0A956KCE4-F1
#
_entry.id   AF-A0A956KCE4-F1
#
_cell.length_a   1.000
_cell.length_b   1.000
_cell.length_c   1.000
_cell.angle_alpha   90.00
_cell.angle_beta   90.00
_cell.angle_gamma   90.00
#
_symmetry.space_group_name_H-M   'P 1'
#
loop_
_entity.id
_entity.type
_entity.pdbx_description
1 polymer ?
#
loop_
_entity_poly.entity_id
_entity_poly.type
_entity_poly.pdbx_seq_one_letter_code
_entity_poly.pdbx_strand_id
1 'polypeptide(L)'
;VPRCAGIRSDRATKALVALCSGRLARMSRLVAQFSDVDDPYVTERVYAAAYGVAMRSHDPVEVGSLAAVVYEHFFASGSPPAHILLRDYARGVVERALSLRSDITIDAALIRPPYSSQWPDIPSEAEIQPFLADRSKDAHDSGEWARDRIANSVLGDDFARYVIGTNSSATGNWLSLTHATPAWEPPPGPDVLRQQLLKELSPAERRAWDAFTEASEKYESAMRAFIDNWFAQRNEEDDSSSLDDQAFLAEFEKARTPELDAAETSREEMHAGLKSALSGEHAERLAAIHAMEAAGRSAREPPRLELKEFQRYILKRVFDLGWTTERFGRFDRFSIGYNGREASKAERIGKKYQWIAYHEILALTSDHFQYRERYWEEEGDRAYEGPWQDDLRDIDPSCILRSTCGGTSWSGHSPAWWGPTLFDAVYQQGHEREWVQRTNDLPRPEELLSTKNPDDGVRWLNAHGYFAWKQQAPADRGPTDVDRGELWYLCTGYLIRQDDAAEFLKWAEGVDFWGRWMPEPAAVYRVFLGEHAWSPASRYFERQYHGDDGWTQPDQG
;
A
#
# COMPACT_ATOMS: atom_id res chain seq x y z
N VAL A 1 8.60 -3.74 -3.77
CA VAL A 1 10.02 -3.93 -3.37
C VAL A 1 10.00 -4.46 -1.95
N PRO A 2 10.56 -5.64 -1.63
CA PRO A 2 10.61 -6.07 -0.24
C PRO A 2 11.49 -5.06 0.51
N ARG A 3 10.93 -4.41 1.54
CA ARG A 3 11.64 -3.47 2.42
C ARG A 3 12.59 -4.30 3.29
N CYS A 4 13.67 -4.80 2.70
CA CYS A 4 14.63 -5.68 3.36
C CYS A 4 15.50 -4.87 4.33
N ALA A 5 14.97 -4.54 5.51
CA ALA A 5 15.77 -4.16 6.67
C ALA A 5 16.16 -5.44 7.43
N GLY A 6 17.28 -6.07 7.02
CA GLY A 6 18.03 -7.00 7.86
C GLY A 6 17.37 -8.35 8.19
N ILE A 7 17.50 -9.34 7.30
CA ILE A 7 17.16 -10.76 7.61
C ILE A 7 17.80 -11.26 8.92
N ARG A 8 18.98 -10.73 9.29
CA ARG A 8 19.65 -11.09 10.55
C ARG A 8 18.96 -10.49 11.79
N SER A 9 18.49 -9.25 11.74
CA SER A 9 17.69 -8.66 12.82
C SER A 9 16.33 -9.34 12.95
N ASP A 10 15.72 -9.74 11.84
CA ASP A 10 14.43 -10.43 11.88
C ASP A 10 14.53 -11.81 12.53
N ARG A 11 15.56 -12.58 12.14
CA ARG A 11 15.86 -13.87 12.76
C ARG A 11 16.16 -13.73 14.25
N ALA A 12 16.92 -12.71 14.64
CA ALA A 12 17.21 -12.43 16.04
C ALA A 12 15.94 -12.09 16.83
N THR A 13 15.07 -11.24 16.26
CA THR A 13 13.77 -10.87 16.86
C THR A 13 12.88 -12.11 17.04
N LYS A 14 12.70 -12.93 16.00
CA LYS A 14 11.92 -14.17 16.07
C LYS A 14 12.52 -15.19 17.04
N ALA A 15 13.85 -15.29 17.10
CA ALA A 15 14.52 -16.15 18.08
C ALA A 15 14.26 -15.68 19.51
N LEU A 16 14.30 -14.37 19.76
CA LEU A 16 13.97 -13.79 21.06
C LEU A 16 12.50 -14.07 21.44
N VAL A 17 11.57 -13.91 20.50
CA VAL A 17 10.16 -14.28 20.70
C VAL A 17 10.02 -15.76 21.06
N ALA A 18 10.69 -16.65 20.34
CA ALA A 18 10.64 -18.09 20.61
C ALA A 18 11.21 -18.44 22.00
N LEU A 19 12.31 -17.79 22.42
CA LEU A 19 12.96 -18.03 23.71
C LEU A 19 12.15 -17.49 24.91
N CYS A 20 11.43 -16.38 24.70
CA CYS A 20 10.66 -15.69 25.73
C CYS A 20 9.16 -16.04 25.73
N SER A 21 8.66 -16.75 24.71
CA SER A 21 7.28 -17.26 24.70
C SER A 21 7.02 -18.13 25.94
N GLY A 22 5.97 -17.81 26.70
CA GLY A 22 5.66 -18.45 27.99
C GLY A 22 6.60 -18.07 29.14
N ARG A 23 7.42 -17.03 28.99
CA ARG A 23 8.38 -16.54 30.00
C ARG A 23 8.37 -15.00 30.07
N LEU A 24 7.20 -14.39 30.18
CA LEU A 24 7.01 -12.94 30.05
C LEU A 24 7.83 -12.14 31.07
N ALA A 25 8.03 -12.65 32.28
CA ALA A 25 8.91 -12.02 33.28
C ALA A 25 10.36 -11.82 32.80
N ARG A 26 10.88 -12.69 31.91
CA ARG A 26 12.21 -12.51 31.29
C ARG A 26 12.17 -11.40 30.25
N MET A 27 11.07 -11.30 29.51
CA MET A 27 10.86 -10.22 28.55
C MET A 27 10.76 -8.86 29.26
N SER A 28 10.05 -8.78 30.39
CA SER A 28 9.98 -7.56 31.21
C SER A 28 11.36 -7.10 31.68
N ARG A 29 12.20 -8.03 32.15
CA ARG A 29 13.59 -7.71 32.54
C ARG A 29 14.41 -7.21 31.36
N LEU A 30 14.23 -7.79 30.18
CA LEU A 30 14.95 -7.38 28.99
C LEU A 30 14.53 -5.98 28.52
N VAL A 31 13.22 -5.66 28.55
CA VAL A 31 12.72 -4.31 28.28
C VAL A 31 13.34 -3.31 29.25
N ALA A 32 13.31 -3.60 30.56
CA ALA A 32 13.89 -2.72 31.57
C ALA A 32 15.42 -2.54 31.42
N GLN A 33 16.15 -3.58 31.02
CA GLN A 33 17.60 -3.48 30.79
C GLN A 33 17.97 -2.64 29.56
N PHE A 34 17.07 -2.53 28.60
CA PHE A 34 17.28 -1.80 27.35
C PHE A 34 16.58 -0.42 27.35
N SER A 35 16.01 0.02 28.47
CA SER A 35 15.29 1.30 28.55
C SER A 35 16.18 2.50 28.23
N ASP A 36 17.47 2.40 28.59
CA ASP A 36 18.43 3.51 28.50
C ASP A 36 19.34 3.39 27.26
N VAL A 37 19.03 2.46 26.34
CA VAL A 37 19.82 2.25 25.12
C VAL A 37 19.45 3.28 24.06
N ASP A 38 20.40 4.16 23.72
CA ASP A 38 20.28 5.19 22.69
C ASP A 38 20.58 4.66 21.27
N ASP A 39 19.98 3.52 20.91
CA ASP A 39 20.02 2.97 19.54
C ASP A 39 18.62 2.49 19.16
N PRO A 40 17.83 3.32 18.45
CA PRO A 40 16.47 2.98 18.05
C PRO A 40 16.36 1.68 17.27
N TYR A 41 17.41 1.29 16.54
CA TYR A 41 17.41 0.04 15.79
C TYR A 41 17.48 -1.19 16.70
N VAL A 42 18.12 -1.06 17.87
CA VAL A 42 18.18 -2.13 18.88
C VAL A 42 16.89 -2.16 19.70
N THR A 43 16.46 -1.00 20.19
CA THR A 43 15.24 -0.91 21.01
C THR A 43 14.01 -1.31 20.21
N GLU A 44 13.87 -0.88 18.95
CA GLU A 44 12.80 -1.34 18.05
C GLU A 44 12.67 -2.87 18.04
N ARG A 45 13.78 -3.61 17.93
CA ARG A 45 13.75 -5.08 17.89
C ARG A 45 13.44 -5.71 19.25
N VAL A 46 13.87 -5.10 20.36
CA VAL A 46 13.50 -5.54 21.71
C VAL A 46 11.99 -5.38 21.93
N TYR A 47 11.41 -4.25 21.54
CA TYR A 47 9.98 -3.99 21.68
C TYR A 47 9.14 -4.79 20.68
N ALA A 48 9.62 -5.00 19.45
CA ALA A 48 9.00 -5.92 18.49
C ALA A 48 8.91 -7.34 19.08
N ALA A 49 9.99 -7.82 19.72
CA ALA A 49 9.97 -9.11 20.39
C ALA A 49 9.05 -9.12 21.63
N ALA A 50 9.03 -8.04 22.42
CA ALA A 50 8.11 -7.89 23.55
C ALA A 50 6.66 -8.04 23.07
N TYR A 51 6.32 -7.38 21.97
CA TYR A 51 4.99 -7.44 21.39
C TYR A 51 4.67 -8.82 20.84
N GLY A 52 5.60 -9.45 20.11
CA GLY A 52 5.49 -10.83 19.66
C GLY A 52 5.20 -11.82 20.78
N VAL A 53 5.88 -11.68 21.93
CA VAL A 53 5.64 -12.53 23.11
C VAL A 53 4.27 -12.25 23.74
N ALA A 54 3.88 -10.97 23.85
CA ALA A 54 2.59 -10.57 24.41
C ALA A 54 1.40 -11.10 23.61
N MET A 55 1.46 -11.01 22.26
CA MET A 55 0.41 -11.53 21.37
C MET A 55 0.22 -13.05 21.50
N ARG A 56 1.29 -13.77 21.87
CA ARG A 56 1.30 -15.23 22.01
C ARG A 56 0.85 -15.72 23.38
N SER A 57 0.51 -14.80 24.30
CA SER A 57 0.00 -15.13 25.64
C SER A 57 -1.47 -14.74 25.78
N HIS A 58 -2.19 -15.52 26.58
CA HIS A 58 -3.57 -15.26 27.00
C HIS A 58 -3.66 -15.04 28.52
N ASP A 59 -2.53 -15.03 29.23
CA ASP A 59 -2.49 -14.78 30.67
C ASP A 59 -2.55 -13.26 30.94
N PRO A 60 -3.65 -12.74 31.50
CA PRO A 60 -3.80 -11.31 31.73
C PRO A 60 -2.82 -10.77 32.79
N VAL A 61 -2.37 -11.58 33.74
CA VAL A 61 -1.46 -11.15 34.81
C VAL A 61 -0.04 -11.01 34.28
N GLU A 62 0.44 -12.00 33.53
CA GLU A 62 1.78 -11.95 32.94
C GLU A 62 1.91 -10.87 31.86
N VAL A 63 0.90 -10.74 30.99
CA VAL A 63 0.87 -9.68 29.96
C VAL A 63 0.75 -8.30 30.60
N GLY A 64 -0.09 -8.16 31.62
CA GLY A 64 -0.22 -6.91 32.39
C GLY A 64 1.10 -6.47 33.03
N SER A 65 1.86 -7.41 33.60
CA SER A 65 3.17 -7.13 34.18
C SER A 65 4.19 -6.62 33.16
N LEU A 66 4.18 -7.18 31.93
CA LEU A 66 5.03 -6.70 30.84
C LEU A 66 4.58 -5.32 30.35
N ALA A 67 3.27 -5.12 30.18
CA ALA A 67 2.70 -3.83 29.76
C ALA A 67 2.98 -2.70 30.75
N ALA A 68 2.92 -2.96 32.05
CA ALA A 68 3.26 -1.97 33.08
C ALA A 68 4.72 -1.51 32.97
N VAL A 69 5.65 -2.43 32.74
CA VAL A 69 7.08 -2.10 32.53
C VAL A 69 7.28 -1.30 31.24
N VAL A 70 6.62 -1.69 30.15
CA VAL A 70 6.65 -0.92 28.89
C VAL A 70 6.09 0.48 29.08
N TYR A 71 4.95 0.62 29.75
CA TYR A 71 4.32 1.92 30.01
C TYR A 71 5.23 2.83 30.83
N GLU A 72 5.77 2.32 31.95
CA GLU A 72 6.65 3.09 32.84
C GLU A 72 7.89 3.63 32.11
N HIS A 73 8.58 2.77 31.36
CA HIS A 73 9.84 3.17 30.71
C HIS A 73 9.65 3.94 29.39
N PHE A 74 8.51 3.80 28.72
CA PHE A 74 8.33 4.33 27.37
C PHE A 74 7.30 5.47 27.27
N PHE A 75 6.17 5.38 27.99
CA PHE A 75 5.04 6.30 27.83
C PHE A 75 4.81 7.23 29.02
N ALA A 76 5.21 6.83 30.24
CA ALA A 76 4.89 7.58 31.46
C ALA A 76 5.47 9.02 31.50
N SER A 77 6.53 9.29 30.74
CA SER A 77 7.09 10.65 30.59
C SER A 77 6.23 11.59 29.73
N GLY A 78 5.26 11.06 28.98
CA GLY A 78 4.45 11.80 28.02
C GLY A 78 5.18 12.19 26.72
N SER A 79 6.45 11.83 26.58
CA SER A 79 7.27 12.14 25.40
C SER A 79 8.03 10.90 24.93
N PRO A 80 7.34 9.89 24.37
CA PRO A 80 7.99 8.68 23.87
C PRO A 80 8.94 9.03 22.70
N PRO A 81 10.08 8.32 22.58
CA PRO A 81 11.04 8.52 21.49
C PRO A 81 10.36 8.60 20.12
N ALA A 82 10.77 9.57 19.30
CA ALA A 82 10.25 9.78 17.95
C ALA A 82 10.76 8.68 17.02
N HIS A 83 10.11 7.52 17.05
CA HIS A 83 10.42 6.42 16.16
C HIS A 83 9.15 5.58 15.92
N ILE A 84 8.59 5.67 14.71
CA ILE A 84 7.20 5.28 14.43
C ILE A 84 6.90 3.81 14.71
N LEU A 85 7.79 2.88 14.31
CA LEU A 85 7.61 1.45 14.57
C LEU A 85 7.85 1.08 16.04
N LEU A 86 8.75 1.79 16.73
CA LEU A 86 9.05 1.52 18.13
C LEU A 86 7.85 1.90 19.00
N ARG A 87 7.21 3.05 18.71
CA ARG A 87 5.95 3.47 19.32
C ARG A 87 4.83 2.45 19.07
N ASP A 88 4.72 1.91 17.85
CA ASP A 88 3.73 0.89 17.50
C ASP A 88 3.93 -0.40 18.29
N TYR A 89 5.15 -0.94 18.33
CA TYR A 89 5.44 -2.15 19.11
C TYR A 89 5.22 -1.95 20.62
N ALA A 90 5.64 -0.81 21.18
CA ALA A 90 5.41 -0.48 22.59
C ALA A 90 3.91 -0.36 22.90
N ARG A 91 3.17 0.39 22.07
CA ARG A 91 1.71 0.52 22.18
C ARG A 91 1.04 -0.84 22.10
N GLY A 92 1.46 -1.69 21.16
CA GLY A 92 0.90 -3.02 20.94
C GLY A 92 0.92 -3.89 22.20
N VAL A 93 2.03 -3.87 22.96
CA VAL A 93 2.13 -4.59 24.25
C VAL A 93 1.04 -4.12 25.23
N VAL A 94 0.85 -2.81 25.35
CA VAL A 94 -0.14 -2.23 26.26
C VAL A 94 -1.57 -2.49 25.77
N GLU A 95 -1.86 -2.30 24.49
CA GLU A 95 -3.18 -2.61 23.89
C GLU A 95 -3.53 -4.10 24.05
N ARG A 96 -2.54 -5.01 23.98
CA ARG A 96 -2.75 -6.43 24.24
C ARG A 96 -3.19 -6.67 25.68
N ALA A 97 -2.55 -6.04 26.67
CA ALA A 97 -2.97 -6.13 28.07
C ALA A 97 -4.40 -5.59 28.28
N LEU A 98 -4.72 -4.45 27.66
CA LEU A 98 -6.08 -3.88 27.69
C LEU A 98 -7.11 -4.84 27.07
N SER A 99 -6.78 -5.49 25.96
CA SER A 99 -7.67 -6.47 25.31
C SER A 99 -7.98 -7.69 26.19
N LEU A 100 -7.01 -8.09 27.02
CA LEU A 100 -7.15 -9.19 27.99
C LEU A 100 -7.78 -8.75 29.32
N ARG A 101 -8.10 -7.45 29.47
CA ARG A 101 -8.60 -6.84 30.71
C ARG A 101 -7.65 -7.05 31.89
N SER A 102 -6.35 -6.98 31.63
CA SER A 102 -5.32 -6.99 32.67
C SER A 102 -5.52 -5.87 33.67
N ASP A 103 -5.23 -6.14 34.95
CA ASP A 103 -5.26 -5.13 36.01
C ASP A 103 -3.97 -4.28 35.96
N ILE A 104 -4.00 -3.19 35.20
CA ILE A 104 -2.89 -2.24 35.03
C ILE A 104 -3.39 -0.79 35.10
N THR A 105 -2.58 0.09 35.68
CA THR A 105 -2.85 1.53 35.75
C THR A 105 -2.05 2.25 34.68
N ILE A 106 -2.72 2.78 33.66
CA ILE A 106 -2.11 3.52 32.54
C ILE A 106 -3.02 4.65 32.08
N ASP A 107 -2.44 5.69 31.48
CA ASP A 107 -3.17 6.71 30.73
C ASP A 107 -3.23 6.34 29.24
N ALA A 108 -4.43 6.04 28.75
CA ALA A 108 -4.66 5.65 27.36
C ALA A 108 -4.37 6.79 26.36
N ALA A 109 -4.40 8.06 26.79
CA ALA A 109 -4.05 9.19 25.95
C ALA A 109 -2.54 9.26 25.66
N LEU A 110 -1.70 8.70 26.53
CA LEU A 110 -0.25 8.72 26.36
C LEU A 110 0.28 7.60 25.45
N ILE A 111 -0.53 6.57 25.17
CA ILE A 111 -0.11 5.41 24.35
C ILE A 111 -0.60 5.46 22.91
N ARG A 112 -1.44 6.45 22.55
CA ARG A 112 -2.07 6.56 21.22
C ARG A 112 -1.65 7.89 20.57
N PRO A 113 -1.42 7.93 19.25
CA PRO A 113 -1.11 9.17 18.55
C PRO A 113 -2.28 10.17 18.59
N PRO A 114 -2.03 11.47 18.38
CA PRO A 114 -0.70 12.09 18.19
C PRO A 114 0.07 12.23 19.51
N TYR A 115 1.40 12.13 19.46
CA TYR A 115 2.27 12.36 20.62
C TYR A 115 2.79 13.80 20.65
N SER A 116 3.30 14.27 21.78
CA SER A 116 3.76 15.65 21.97
C SER A 116 5.25 15.85 21.65
N SER A 117 5.75 15.30 20.54
CA SER A 117 7.13 15.53 20.11
C SER A 117 7.33 16.96 19.60
N GLN A 118 8.60 17.39 19.49
CA GLN A 118 8.96 18.68 18.91
C GLN A 118 9.30 18.51 17.43
N TRP A 119 8.66 19.30 16.56
CA TRP A 119 9.01 19.36 15.15
C TRP A 119 10.45 19.87 14.96
N PRO A 120 11.27 19.24 14.11
CA PRO A 120 12.67 19.60 13.98
C PRO A 120 12.87 20.75 13.00
N ASP A 121 14.02 21.41 13.10
CA ASP A 121 14.46 22.36 12.07
C ASP A 121 14.86 21.58 10.80
N ILE A 122 14.07 21.75 9.73
CA ILE A 122 14.36 21.12 8.45
C ILE A 122 15.49 21.89 7.75
N PRO A 123 16.60 21.22 7.37
CA PRO A 123 17.71 21.90 6.73
C PRO A 123 17.35 22.42 5.34
N SER A 124 17.90 23.59 5.02
CA SER A 124 17.84 24.20 3.69
C SER A 124 18.71 23.47 2.67
N GLU A 125 18.53 23.79 1.39
CA GLU A 125 19.39 23.26 0.31
C GLU A 125 20.86 23.64 0.49
N ALA A 126 21.14 24.86 0.99
CA ALA A 126 22.49 25.32 1.25
C ALA A 126 23.18 24.52 2.38
N GLU A 127 22.42 24.14 3.41
CA GLU A 127 22.95 23.39 4.55
C GLU A 127 23.27 21.93 4.21
N ILE A 128 22.58 21.34 3.22
CA ILE A 128 22.89 19.97 2.80
C ILE A 128 24.01 19.88 1.75
N GLN A 129 24.36 20.99 1.11
CA GLN A 129 25.38 21.06 0.06
C GLN A 129 26.73 20.40 0.44
N PRO A 130 27.26 20.55 1.68
CA PRO A 130 28.51 19.90 2.09
C PRO A 130 28.46 18.36 2.10
N PHE A 131 27.27 17.76 2.12
CA PHE A 131 27.08 16.31 2.10
C PHE A 131 26.98 15.74 0.69
N LEU A 132 26.83 16.60 -0.32
CA LEU A 132 26.75 16.21 -1.73
C LEU A 132 28.15 16.04 -2.33
N ALA A 133 28.29 15.12 -3.27
CA ALA A 133 29.56 14.95 -3.97
C ALA A 133 29.87 16.15 -4.88
N ASP A 134 31.14 16.54 -4.89
CA ASP A 134 31.71 17.39 -5.92
C ASP A 134 31.87 16.55 -7.20
N ARG A 135 30.94 16.72 -8.15
CA ARG A 135 30.90 15.98 -9.43
C ARG A 135 32.10 16.27 -10.34
N SER A 136 33.01 17.18 -9.96
CA SER A 136 34.24 17.47 -10.70
C SER A 136 35.43 16.57 -10.32
N LYS A 137 35.29 15.73 -9.28
CA LYS A 137 36.37 14.85 -8.81
C LYS A 137 35.98 13.38 -9.00
N ASP A 138 36.87 12.60 -9.60
CA ASP A 138 36.72 11.15 -9.70
C ASP A 138 36.76 10.52 -8.30
N ALA A 139 35.60 10.33 -7.69
CA ALA A 139 35.41 9.74 -6.36
C ALA A 139 35.70 8.23 -6.31
N HIS A 140 36.32 7.68 -7.36
CA HIS A 140 36.43 6.24 -7.56
C HIS A 140 37.36 5.55 -6.57
N ASP A 141 38.15 6.26 -5.75
CA ASP A 141 39.13 5.63 -4.85
C ASP A 141 39.18 6.18 -3.41
N SER A 142 38.22 7.03 -3.01
CA SER A 142 38.17 7.55 -1.63
C SER A 142 36.94 7.04 -0.85
N GLY A 143 37.00 7.11 0.47
CA GLY A 143 35.84 6.88 1.34
C GLY A 143 34.69 7.88 1.09
N GLU A 144 34.92 8.92 0.28
CA GLU A 144 33.88 9.86 -0.17
C GLU A 144 32.83 9.20 -1.06
N TRP A 145 33.15 8.08 -1.71
CA TRP A 145 32.16 7.28 -2.44
C TRP A 145 31.02 6.81 -1.51
N ALA A 146 31.32 6.42 -0.27
CA ALA A 146 30.30 5.96 0.65
C ALA A 146 29.37 7.11 1.08
N ARG A 147 29.92 8.31 1.26
CA ARG A 147 29.16 9.55 1.50
C ARG A 147 28.25 9.86 0.31
N ASP A 148 28.80 9.85 -0.90
CA ASP A 148 28.04 10.09 -2.13
C ASP A 148 26.92 9.06 -2.30
N ARG A 149 27.20 7.79 -2.00
CA ARG A 149 26.20 6.72 -2.06
C ARG A 149 25.04 6.95 -1.10
N ILE A 150 25.28 7.55 0.08
CA ILE A 150 24.22 7.95 1.02
C ILE A 150 23.38 9.08 0.41
N ALA A 151 24.03 10.14 -0.09
CA ALA A 151 23.33 11.26 -0.72
C ALA A 151 22.46 10.80 -1.90
N ASN A 152 23.02 10.02 -2.83
CA ASN A 152 22.28 9.48 -3.97
C ASN A 152 21.13 8.54 -3.53
N SER A 153 21.35 7.72 -2.49
CA SER A 153 20.30 6.87 -1.89
C SER A 153 19.08 7.69 -1.48
N VAL A 154 19.29 8.75 -0.70
CA VAL A 154 18.21 9.58 -0.13
C VAL A 154 17.59 10.54 -1.16
N LEU A 155 18.38 11.01 -2.14
CA LEU A 155 17.94 12.07 -3.05
C LEU A 155 17.38 11.58 -4.40
N GLY A 156 17.80 10.43 -4.92
CA GLY A 156 17.43 10.03 -6.28
C GLY A 156 17.26 8.54 -6.57
N ASP A 157 17.79 7.67 -5.72
CA ASP A 157 17.81 6.22 -5.94
C ASP A 157 16.64 5.50 -5.22
N ASP A 158 16.70 4.17 -5.10
CA ASP A 158 15.66 3.31 -4.54
C ASP A 158 15.09 3.76 -3.18
N PHE A 159 15.90 4.34 -2.28
CA PHE A 159 15.37 4.83 -1.00
C PHE A 159 14.51 6.08 -1.19
N ALA A 160 14.97 7.05 -1.98
CA ALA A 160 14.16 8.20 -2.38
C ALA A 160 12.85 7.76 -3.04
N ARG A 161 12.98 6.86 -4.03
CA ARG A 161 11.86 6.45 -4.89
C ARG A 161 10.86 5.59 -4.15
N TYR A 162 11.29 4.48 -3.55
CA TYR A 162 10.38 3.46 -3.01
C TYR A 162 10.17 3.51 -1.50
N VAL A 163 10.98 4.26 -0.75
CA VAL A 163 10.81 4.41 0.71
C VAL A 163 10.25 5.79 1.06
N ILE A 164 10.89 6.87 0.60
CA ILE A 164 10.33 8.23 0.75
C ILE A 164 9.15 8.44 -0.22
N GLY A 165 9.16 7.74 -1.37
CA GLY A 165 8.04 7.71 -2.30
C GLY A 165 8.11 8.72 -3.43
N THR A 166 9.27 9.30 -3.72
CA THR A 166 9.40 10.40 -4.70
C THR A 166 9.05 10.03 -6.14
N ASN A 167 8.91 8.73 -6.46
CA ASN A 167 8.47 8.25 -7.78
C ASN A 167 6.99 7.89 -7.84
N SER A 168 6.24 8.08 -6.76
CA SER A 168 4.84 7.72 -6.67
C SER A 168 4.06 8.91 -6.16
N SER A 169 2.83 9.03 -6.63
CA SER A 169 1.84 9.91 -6.02
C SER A 169 1.33 9.31 -4.68
N ALA A 170 1.72 8.07 -4.35
CA ALA A 170 1.12 7.26 -3.28
C ALA A 170 1.65 7.54 -1.85
N THR A 171 2.79 8.20 -1.64
CA THR A 171 3.27 8.55 -0.27
C THR A 171 2.66 9.81 0.31
N GLY A 172 1.68 10.38 -0.37
CA GLY A 172 1.09 11.67 -0.04
C GLY A 172 0.09 11.67 1.12
N ASN A 173 -0.12 10.61 1.91
CA ASN A 173 -1.23 10.59 2.89
C ASN A 173 -1.15 11.69 3.96
N TRP A 174 0.01 12.31 4.14
CA TRP A 174 0.22 13.43 5.05
C TRP A 174 -0.07 14.79 4.41
N LEU A 175 -0.86 15.61 5.09
CA LEU A 175 -1.21 16.96 4.65
C LEU A 175 -0.21 17.98 5.22
N SER A 176 0.02 19.08 4.51
CA SER A 176 0.81 20.21 5.05
C SER A 176 0.06 21.03 6.11
N LEU A 177 -1.14 20.60 6.48
CA LEU A 177 -1.99 21.18 7.51
C LEU A 177 -1.70 20.53 8.86
N THR A 178 -1.61 21.35 9.90
CA THR A 178 -1.35 20.87 11.26
C THR A 178 -2.63 20.46 11.97
N HIS A 179 -2.50 19.67 13.05
CA HIS A 179 -3.62 19.33 13.94
C HIS A 179 -4.29 20.55 14.60
N ALA A 180 -3.61 21.70 14.62
CA ALA A 180 -4.17 22.96 15.13
C ALA A 180 -5.13 23.65 14.14
N THR A 181 -5.10 23.27 12.86
CA THR A 181 -6.00 23.79 11.83
C THR A 181 -7.25 22.92 11.70
N PRO A 182 -8.40 23.46 11.25
CA PRO A 182 -9.58 22.65 10.96
C PRO A 182 -9.27 21.51 9.99
N ALA A 183 -9.98 20.39 10.12
CA ALA A 183 -9.86 19.27 9.21
C ALA A 183 -10.10 19.73 7.76
N TRP A 184 -9.23 19.33 6.85
CA TRP A 184 -9.38 19.69 5.44
C TRP A 184 -10.62 19.04 4.82
N GLU A 185 -11.43 19.85 4.15
CA GLU A 185 -12.57 19.41 3.35
C GLU A 185 -12.33 19.72 1.88
N PRO A 186 -12.71 18.81 0.96
CA PRO A 186 -12.60 19.08 -0.46
C PRO A 186 -13.50 20.27 -0.83
N PRO A 187 -13.04 21.17 -1.73
CA PRO A 187 -13.91 22.21 -2.24
C PRO A 187 -15.11 21.58 -2.98
N PRO A 188 -16.27 22.27 -3.02
CA PRO A 188 -17.44 21.80 -3.75
C PRO A 188 -17.08 21.46 -5.20
N GLY A 189 -17.64 20.35 -5.70
CA GLY A 189 -17.41 19.94 -7.08
C GLY A 189 -17.89 20.98 -8.10
N PRO A 190 -17.36 20.98 -9.32
CA PRO A 190 -17.74 21.92 -10.37
C PRO A 190 -19.24 21.91 -10.64
N ASP A 191 -19.90 20.75 -10.53
CA ASP A 191 -21.35 20.63 -10.70
C ASP A 191 -22.15 21.37 -9.62
N VAL A 192 -21.70 21.29 -8.36
CA VAL A 192 -22.35 21.99 -7.24
C VAL A 192 -22.18 23.51 -7.41
N LEU A 193 -20.97 23.95 -7.75
CA LEU A 193 -20.68 25.37 -8.01
C LEU A 193 -21.48 25.90 -9.21
N ARG A 194 -21.62 25.09 -10.27
CA ARG A 194 -22.43 25.42 -11.45
C ARG A 194 -23.91 25.54 -11.07
N GLN A 195 -24.46 24.60 -10.31
CA GLN A 195 -25.86 24.68 -9.86
C GLN A 195 -26.13 25.91 -9.00
N GLN A 196 -25.18 26.32 -8.15
CA GLN A 196 -25.27 27.56 -7.38
C GLN A 196 -25.26 28.79 -8.30
N LEU A 197 -24.32 28.85 -9.24
CA LEU A 197 -24.24 29.93 -10.22
C LEU A 197 -25.55 30.05 -11.04
N LEU A 198 -26.09 28.94 -11.52
CA LEU A 198 -27.31 28.90 -12.33
C LEU A 198 -28.56 29.42 -11.62
N LYS A 199 -28.60 29.37 -10.28
CA LYS A 199 -29.69 29.92 -9.46
C LYS A 199 -29.63 31.44 -9.32
N GLU A 200 -28.45 32.02 -9.52
CA GLU A 200 -28.17 33.45 -9.31
C GLU A 200 -28.16 34.25 -10.62
N LEU A 201 -28.08 33.56 -11.77
CA LEU A 201 -28.14 34.20 -13.08
C LEU A 201 -29.44 35.00 -13.25
N SER A 202 -29.29 36.23 -13.75
CA SER A 202 -30.42 37.05 -14.19
C SER A 202 -31.15 36.40 -15.37
N PRO A 203 -32.40 36.81 -15.68
CA PRO A 203 -33.13 36.28 -16.83
C PRO A 203 -32.41 36.46 -18.18
N ALA A 204 -31.56 37.49 -18.32
CA ALA A 204 -30.78 37.72 -19.54
C ALA A 204 -29.59 36.76 -19.63
N GLU A 205 -28.84 36.60 -18.54
CA GLU A 205 -27.73 35.65 -18.45
C GLU A 205 -28.20 34.21 -18.61
N ARG A 206 -29.35 33.86 -18.01
CA ARG A 206 -29.92 32.52 -18.11
C ARG A 206 -30.29 32.15 -19.54
N ARG A 207 -30.88 33.08 -20.30
CA ARG A 207 -31.14 32.86 -21.74
C ARG A 207 -29.86 32.64 -22.54
N ALA A 208 -28.81 33.40 -22.25
CA ALA A 208 -27.52 33.22 -22.91
C ALA A 208 -26.88 31.87 -22.55
N TRP A 209 -27.01 31.44 -21.29
CA TRP A 209 -26.57 30.12 -20.83
C TRP A 209 -27.31 28.99 -21.52
N ASP A 210 -28.64 29.06 -21.57
CA ASP A 210 -29.46 28.01 -22.18
C ASP A 210 -29.14 27.89 -23.69
N ALA A 211 -28.95 29.03 -24.39
CA ALA A 211 -28.54 29.04 -25.79
C ALA A 211 -27.14 28.42 -26.03
N PHE A 212 -26.17 28.71 -25.15
CA PHE A 212 -24.86 28.08 -25.17
C PHE A 212 -24.93 26.58 -24.88
N THR A 213 -25.77 26.16 -23.93
CA THR A 213 -25.96 24.76 -23.57
C THR A 213 -26.55 23.98 -24.73
N GLU A 214 -27.60 24.49 -25.37
CA GLU A 214 -28.21 23.87 -26.55
C GLU A 214 -27.22 23.73 -27.72
N ALA A 215 -26.40 24.77 -27.96
CA ALA A 215 -25.36 24.71 -28.98
C ALA A 215 -24.25 23.70 -28.64
N SER A 216 -23.89 23.57 -27.35
CA SER A 216 -22.89 22.60 -26.88
C SER A 216 -23.39 21.16 -27.00
N GLU A 217 -24.64 20.88 -26.63
CA GLU A 217 -25.25 19.55 -26.79
C GLU A 217 -25.31 19.11 -28.25
N LYS A 218 -25.65 20.03 -29.16
CA LYS A 218 -25.62 19.77 -30.61
C LYS A 218 -24.21 19.44 -31.11
N TYR A 219 -23.21 20.19 -30.66
CA TYR A 219 -21.82 19.93 -31.00
C TYR A 219 -21.34 18.57 -30.47
N GLU A 220 -21.61 18.24 -29.20
CA GLU A 220 -21.23 16.94 -28.62
C GLU A 220 -21.90 15.76 -29.32
N SER A 221 -23.18 15.90 -29.68
CA SER A 221 -23.89 14.89 -30.46
C SER A 221 -23.30 14.72 -31.86
N ALA A 222 -22.96 15.81 -32.54
CA ALA A 222 -22.32 15.77 -33.85
C ALA A 222 -20.91 15.15 -33.77
N MET A 223 -20.14 15.50 -32.73
CA MET A 223 -18.80 14.98 -32.49
C MET A 223 -18.83 13.48 -32.21
N ARG A 224 -19.73 13.00 -31.34
CA ARG A 224 -19.88 11.57 -31.05
C ARG A 224 -20.26 10.78 -32.29
N ALA A 225 -21.25 11.26 -33.06
CA ALA A 225 -21.65 10.63 -34.32
C ALA A 225 -20.51 10.61 -35.36
N PHE A 226 -19.73 11.69 -35.43
CA PHE A 226 -18.55 11.77 -36.28
C PHE A 226 -17.50 10.73 -35.88
N ILE A 227 -17.13 10.67 -34.59
CA ILE A 227 -16.15 9.72 -34.04
C ILE A 227 -16.58 8.28 -34.31
N ASP A 228 -17.83 7.93 -34.00
CA ASP A 228 -18.37 6.57 -34.19
C ASP A 228 -18.29 6.15 -35.67
N ASN A 229 -18.70 7.05 -36.57
CA ASN A 229 -18.64 6.80 -38.02
C ASN A 229 -17.20 6.73 -38.54
N TRP A 230 -16.32 7.59 -38.03
CA TRP A 230 -14.91 7.64 -38.43
C TRP A 230 -14.17 6.37 -38.03
N PHE A 231 -14.41 5.84 -36.82
CA PHE A 231 -13.87 4.54 -36.41
C PHE A 231 -14.50 3.37 -37.15
N ALA A 232 -15.82 3.39 -37.40
CA ALA A 232 -16.49 2.33 -38.16
C ALA A 232 -16.01 2.19 -39.62
N GLN A 233 -15.44 3.26 -40.18
CA GLN A 233 -14.88 3.27 -41.55
C GLN A 233 -13.41 2.79 -41.60
N ARG A 234 -12.73 2.61 -40.47
CA ARG A 234 -11.38 2.02 -40.40
C ARG A 234 -11.52 0.51 -40.20
N ASN A 235 -11.04 -0.30 -41.14
CA ASN A 235 -11.07 -1.77 -41.06
C ASN A 235 -10.14 -2.30 -39.94
N GLU A 236 -10.51 -3.42 -39.32
CA GLU A 236 -9.74 -4.16 -38.29
C GLU A 236 -8.35 -4.65 -38.74
N GLU A 237 -8.01 -4.58 -40.04
CA GLU A 237 -6.71 -5.03 -40.58
C GLU A 237 -5.62 -3.95 -40.56
N ASP A 238 -5.98 -2.68 -40.35
CA ASP A 238 -4.99 -1.61 -40.16
C ASP A 238 -4.64 -1.52 -38.67
N ASP A 239 -3.56 -2.20 -38.30
CA ASP A 239 -2.92 -2.15 -36.99
C ASP A 239 -2.75 -0.68 -36.53
N SER A 240 -3.64 -0.22 -35.65
CA SER A 240 -3.73 1.17 -35.17
C SER A 240 -2.52 1.60 -34.33
N SER A 241 -1.51 0.75 -34.21
CA SER A 241 -0.27 1.01 -33.47
C SER A 241 0.80 1.75 -34.29
N SER A 242 0.55 2.09 -35.57
CA SER A 242 1.61 2.63 -36.46
C SER A 242 1.49 4.11 -36.85
N LEU A 243 0.55 4.90 -36.33
CA LEU A 243 0.47 6.33 -36.64
C LEU A 243 1.05 7.19 -35.51
N ASP A 244 2.01 8.04 -35.86
CA ASP A 244 2.44 9.19 -35.05
C ASP A 244 1.22 10.09 -34.75
N ASP A 245 1.10 10.56 -33.50
CA ASP A 245 0.03 11.42 -33.00
C ASP A 245 -0.29 12.61 -33.94
N GLN A 246 0.72 13.17 -34.61
CA GLN A 246 0.52 14.25 -35.59
C GLN A 246 -0.21 13.81 -36.86
N ALA A 247 0.10 12.61 -37.37
CA ALA A 247 -0.55 12.06 -38.56
C ALA A 247 -2.01 11.70 -38.26
N PHE A 248 -2.27 11.17 -37.06
CA PHE A 248 -3.61 10.86 -36.57
C PHE A 248 -4.48 12.13 -36.50
N LEU A 249 -3.98 13.20 -35.88
CA LEU A 249 -4.71 14.47 -35.78
C LEU A 249 -4.96 15.10 -37.14
N ALA A 250 -3.99 15.07 -38.05
CA ALA A 250 -4.16 15.61 -39.40
C ALA A 250 -5.22 14.85 -40.22
N GLU A 251 -5.29 13.53 -40.05
CA GLU A 251 -6.31 12.70 -40.70
C GLU A 251 -7.70 12.93 -40.08
N PHE A 252 -7.77 13.02 -38.75
CA PHE A 252 -9.00 13.34 -38.02
C PHE A 252 -9.56 14.70 -38.45
N GLU A 253 -8.73 15.74 -38.52
CA GLU A 253 -9.11 17.07 -39.00
C GLU A 253 -9.57 17.07 -40.46
N LYS A 254 -8.91 16.31 -41.33
CA LYS A 254 -9.31 16.20 -42.73
C LYS A 254 -10.66 15.49 -42.93
N ALA A 255 -11.01 14.59 -42.02
CA ALA A 255 -12.25 13.81 -42.09
C ALA A 255 -13.47 14.54 -41.54
N ARG A 256 -13.30 15.72 -40.92
CA ARG A 256 -14.39 16.49 -40.32
C ARG A 256 -15.52 16.78 -41.30
N THR A 257 -16.75 16.65 -40.80
CA THR A 257 -17.96 16.87 -41.57
C THR A 257 -18.43 18.33 -41.50
N PRO A 258 -19.03 18.89 -42.57
CA PRO A 258 -19.62 20.24 -42.53
C PRO A 258 -20.61 20.45 -41.38
N GLU A 259 -21.34 19.40 -40.99
CA GLU A 259 -22.27 19.41 -39.86
C GLU A 259 -21.56 19.65 -38.53
N LEU A 260 -20.39 19.02 -38.33
CA LEU A 260 -19.55 19.19 -37.13
C LEU A 260 -18.97 20.60 -37.07
N ASP A 261 -18.45 21.11 -38.18
CA ASP A 261 -17.88 22.46 -38.26
C ASP A 261 -18.94 23.56 -38.05
N ALA A 262 -20.15 23.36 -38.59
CA ALA A 262 -21.27 24.25 -38.36
C ALA A 262 -21.72 24.23 -36.88
N ALA A 263 -21.76 23.06 -36.25
CA ALA A 263 -22.08 22.93 -34.83
C ALA A 263 -21.00 23.58 -33.94
N GLU A 264 -19.72 23.46 -34.30
CA GLU A 264 -18.61 24.11 -33.60
C GLU A 264 -18.70 25.63 -33.69
N THR A 265 -18.90 26.16 -34.90
CA THR A 265 -19.06 27.60 -35.14
C THR A 265 -20.23 28.15 -34.33
N SER A 266 -21.38 27.47 -34.35
CA SER A 266 -22.55 27.86 -33.55
C SER A 266 -22.26 27.85 -32.04
N ARG A 267 -21.51 26.84 -31.55
CA ARG A 267 -21.08 26.78 -30.15
C ARG A 267 -20.18 27.95 -29.78
N GLU A 268 -19.23 28.31 -30.63
CA GLU A 268 -18.31 29.44 -30.41
C GLU A 268 -19.04 30.78 -30.37
N GLU A 269 -19.98 31.01 -31.30
CA GLU A 269 -20.83 32.20 -31.33
C GLU A 269 -21.67 32.33 -30.05
N MET A 270 -22.32 31.25 -29.62
CA MET A 270 -23.12 31.25 -28.38
C MET A 270 -22.25 31.40 -27.13
N HIS A 271 -21.02 30.85 -27.13
CA HIS A 271 -20.06 31.05 -26.04
C HIS A 271 -19.59 32.50 -25.93
N ALA A 272 -19.34 33.16 -27.06
CA ALA A 272 -19.02 34.60 -27.09
C ALA A 272 -20.21 35.44 -26.60
N GLY A 273 -21.43 35.09 -27.03
CA GLY A 273 -22.67 35.69 -26.54
C GLY A 273 -22.83 35.54 -25.02
N LEU A 274 -22.61 34.35 -24.48
CA LEU A 274 -22.62 34.08 -23.05
C LEU A 274 -21.60 34.94 -22.30
N LYS A 275 -20.35 35.00 -22.75
CA LYS A 275 -19.30 35.85 -22.14
C LYS A 275 -19.69 37.32 -22.11
N SER A 276 -20.37 37.81 -23.13
CA SER A 276 -20.81 39.22 -23.19
C SER A 276 -22.01 39.53 -22.29
N ALA A 277 -22.84 38.53 -22.00
CA ALA A 277 -24.06 38.67 -21.21
C ALA A 277 -23.82 38.54 -19.69
N LEU A 278 -22.82 37.76 -19.27
CA LEU A 278 -22.47 37.54 -17.86
C LEU A 278 -21.98 38.82 -17.19
N SER A 279 -22.43 39.04 -15.95
CA SER A 279 -21.79 40.02 -15.06
C SER A 279 -20.32 39.65 -14.82
N GLY A 280 -19.50 40.63 -14.44
CA GLY A 280 -18.08 40.40 -14.16
C GLY A 280 -17.87 39.30 -13.11
N GLU A 281 -18.67 39.30 -12.04
CA GLU A 281 -18.63 38.29 -10.98
C GLU A 281 -19.03 36.89 -11.49
N HIS A 282 -20.12 36.78 -12.25
CA HIS A 282 -20.56 35.50 -12.80
C HIS A 282 -19.59 34.94 -13.83
N ALA A 283 -18.96 35.80 -14.64
CA ALA A 283 -17.94 35.40 -15.60
C ALA A 283 -16.68 34.86 -14.91
N GLU A 284 -16.22 35.51 -13.84
CA GLU A 284 -15.09 35.02 -13.03
C GLU A 284 -15.39 33.66 -12.38
N ARG A 285 -16.59 33.49 -11.82
CA ARG A 285 -17.02 32.21 -11.23
C ARG A 285 -17.13 31.09 -12.26
N LEU A 286 -17.69 31.37 -13.44
CA LEU A 286 -17.73 30.39 -14.53
C LEU A 286 -16.33 30.01 -15.02
N ALA A 287 -15.43 30.99 -15.14
CA ALA A 287 -14.03 30.72 -15.49
C ALA A 287 -13.32 29.86 -14.44
N ALA A 288 -13.58 30.10 -13.15
CA ALA A 288 -13.04 29.27 -12.07
C ALA A 288 -13.58 27.83 -12.12
N ILE A 289 -14.88 27.64 -12.43
CA ILE A 289 -15.47 26.31 -12.62
C ILE A 289 -14.78 25.59 -13.78
N HIS A 290 -14.65 26.24 -14.95
CA HIS A 290 -13.96 25.64 -16.10
C HIS A 290 -12.49 25.32 -15.81
N ALA A 291 -11.80 26.18 -15.05
CA ALA A 291 -10.42 25.91 -14.63
C ALA A 291 -10.33 24.69 -13.70
N MET A 292 -11.30 24.52 -12.79
CA MET A 292 -11.40 23.33 -11.95
C MET A 292 -11.67 22.07 -12.77
N GLU A 293 -12.56 22.13 -13.77
CA GLU A 293 -12.83 21.01 -14.68
C GLU A 293 -11.61 20.64 -15.50
N ALA A 294 -10.88 21.63 -16.03
CA ALA A 294 -9.65 21.42 -16.77
C ALA A 294 -8.54 20.80 -15.89
N ALA A 295 -8.46 21.19 -14.62
CA ALA A 295 -7.53 20.61 -13.65
C ALA A 295 -7.97 19.20 -13.17
N GLY A 296 -9.22 18.80 -13.44
CA GLY A 296 -9.76 17.48 -13.12
C GLY A 296 -9.62 17.14 -11.63
N ARG A 297 -9.14 15.92 -11.34
CA ARG A 297 -8.93 15.47 -9.95
C ARG A 297 -8.01 16.38 -9.13
N SER A 298 -7.03 17.02 -9.77
CA SER A 298 -6.03 17.84 -9.06
C SER A 298 -6.61 19.09 -8.39
N ALA A 299 -7.72 19.64 -8.91
CA ALA A 299 -8.38 20.82 -8.34
C ALA A 299 -8.95 20.58 -6.93
N ARG A 300 -9.20 19.32 -6.60
CA ARG A 300 -9.78 18.89 -5.33
C ARG A 300 -8.80 18.03 -4.53
N GLU A 301 -7.52 18.01 -4.88
CA GLU A 301 -6.51 17.31 -4.07
C GLU A 301 -6.18 18.11 -2.80
N PRO A 302 -6.03 17.45 -1.65
CA PRO A 302 -5.64 18.14 -0.43
C PRO A 302 -4.17 18.59 -0.50
N PRO A 303 -3.80 19.64 0.26
CA PRO A 303 -2.43 20.14 0.27
C PRO A 303 -1.51 19.11 0.95
N ARG A 304 -0.61 18.50 0.19
CA ARG A 304 0.29 17.44 0.68
C ARG A 304 1.60 18.01 1.21
N LEU A 305 2.27 17.25 2.09
CA LEU A 305 3.63 17.58 2.52
C LEU A 305 4.66 17.41 1.40
N GLU A 306 5.66 18.29 1.41
CA GLU A 306 6.75 18.30 0.43
C GLU A 306 7.83 17.28 0.79
N LEU A 307 7.93 16.19 0.00
CA LEU A 307 8.90 15.11 0.25
C LEU A 307 10.37 15.56 0.20
N LYS A 308 10.68 16.68 -0.46
CA LYS A 308 12.03 17.25 -0.47
C LYS A 308 12.52 17.63 0.92
N GLU A 309 11.62 18.07 1.80
CA GLU A 309 11.94 18.37 3.20
C GLU A 309 12.41 17.11 3.94
N PHE A 310 11.73 15.99 3.71
CA PHE A 310 12.07 14.70 4.30
C PHE A 310 13.43 14.24 3.81
N GLN A 311 13.71 14.38 2.51
CA GLN A 311 15.00 14.02 1.93
C GLN A 311 16.15 14.82 2.58
N ARG A 312 15.98 16.14 2.72
CA ARG A 312 17.01 16.99 3.34
C ARG A 312 17.21 16.66 4.82
N TYR A 313 16.11 16.46 5.56
CA TYR A 313 16.14 16.03 6.95
C TYR A 313 16.90 14.71 7.12
N ILE A 314 16.48 13.66 6.39
CA ILE A 314 17.07 12.31 6.48
C ILE A 314 18.56 12.37 6.13
N LEU A 315 18.94 13.09 5.08
CA LEU A 315 20.33 13.20 4.67
C LEU A 315 21.18 13.80 5.79
N LYS A 316 20.78 14.96 6.32
CA LYS A 316 21.51 15.61 7.43
C LYS A 316 21.55 14.71 8.67
N ARG A 317 20.41 14.10 9.01
CA ARG A 317 20.26 13.27 10.21
C ARG A 317 21.20 12.06 10.22
N VAL A 318 21.50 11.47 9.06
CA VAL A 318 22.52 10.40 8.95
C VAL A 318 23.89 10.85 9.46
N PHE A 319 24.30 12.09 9.17
CA PHE A 319 25.57 12.63 9.64
C PHE A 319 25.49 13.08 11.11
N ASP A 320 24.34 13.61 11.55
CA ASP A 320 24.11 13.95 12.96
C ASP A 320 24.14 12.70 13.87
N LEU A 321 23.72 11.54 13.37
CA LEU A 321 23.86 10.23 14.04
C LEU A 321 25.32 9.73 14.10
N GLY A 322 26.27 10.53 13.60
CA GLY A 322 27.70 10.29 13.74
C GLY A 322 28.32 9.48 12.61
N TRP A 323 27.66 9.37 11.45
CA TRP A 323 28.30 8.79 10.27
C TRP A 323 29.39 9.72 9.76
N THR A 324 30.61 9.22 9.63
CA THR A 324 31.70 9.93 8.95
C THR A 324 32.47 8.97 8.05
N THR A 325 33.17 9.54 7.06
CA THR A 325 34.02 8.77 6.13
C THR A 325 35.08 7.96 6.88
N GLU A 326 35.67 8.54 7.93
CA GLU A 326 36.72 7.93 8.76
C GLU A 326 36.18 6.75 9.55
N ARG A 327 34.96 6.86 10.09
CA ARG A 327 34.35 5.81 10.92
C ARG A 327 33.83 4.65 10.09
N PHE A 328 33.08 4.95 9.03
CA PHE A 328 32.28 3.93 8.34
C PHE A 328 32.48 3.86 6.83
N GLY A 329 33.21 4.81 6.22
CA GLY A 329 33.39 4.86 4.77
C GLY A 329 34.00 3.58 4.19
N ARG A 330 35.01 3.02 4.86
CA ARG A 330 35.63 1.74 4.46
C ARG A 330 34.66 0.56 4.63
N PHE A 331 33.90 0.53 5.72
CA PHE A 331 32.96 -0.56 6.01
C PHE A 331 31.82 -0.59 4.97
N ASP A 332 31.18 0.56 4.77
CA ASP A 332 30.06 0.72 3.83
C ASP A 332 30.44 0.44 2.37
N ARG A 333 31.72 0.65 2.02
CA ARG A 333 32.23 0.42 0.67
C ARG A 333 32.74 -1.01 0.44
N PHE A 334 33.54 -1.55 1.36
CA PHE A 334 34.32 -2.76 1.10
C PHE A 334 33.92 -3.96 1.95
N SER A 335 33.28 -3.76 3.11
CA SER A 335 32.93 -4.87 4.02
C SER A 335 31.57 -5.47 3.69
N ILE A 336 30.71 -4.71 3.00
CA ILE A 336 29.40 -5.14 2.53
C ILE A 336 29.50 -5.29 0.99
N GLY A 337 29.92 -6.48 0.51
CA GLY A 337 30.10 -6.72 -0.93
C GLY A 337 28.82 -6.45 -1.76
N TYR A 338 28.99 -5.94 -2.98
CA TYR A 338 27.89 -5.58 -3.88
C TYR A 338 27.31 -6.81 -4.62
N ASN A 339 26.71 -7.76 -3.90
CA ASN A 339 26.21 -9.01 -4.51
C ASN A 339 24.72 -8.92 -4.91
N GLY A 340 24.31 -8.09 -5.88
CA GLY A 340 22.95 -8.16 -6.49
C GLY A 340 21.73 -7.73 -5.65
N ARG A 341 20.54 -8.33 -5.86
CA ARG A 341 19.27 -8.06 -5.14
C ARG A 341 18.92 -9.12 -4.07
N GLU A 342 19.92 -9.86 -3.58
CA GLU A 342 19.69 -10.94 -2.62
C GLU A 342 19.26 -10.41 -1.26
N ALA A 343 18.30 -11.09 -0.63
CA ALA A 343 17.69 -10.66 0.62
C ALA A 343 18.60 -10.85 1.86
N SER A 344 19.61 -11.71 1.79
CA SER A 344 20.43 -12.14 2.95
C SER A 344 21.64 -11.25 3.27
N LYS A 345 21.61 -9.97 2.93
CA LYS A 345 22.79 -9.10 3.01
C LYS A 345 22.98 -8.45 4.38
N ALA A 346 24.24 -8.22 4.70
CA ALA A 346 24.64 -7.26 5.72
C ALA A 346 24.21 -5.85 5.28
N GLU A 347 23.63 -5.07 6.18
CA GLU A 347 23.23 -3.69 5.88
C GLU A 347 24.41 -2.72 6.08
N ARG A 348 24.49 -1.69 5.24
CA ARG A 348 25.48 -0.60 5.41
C ARG A 348 25.10 0.26 6.62
N ILE A 349 26.07 0.80 7.36
CA ILE A 349 25.79 1.71 8.49
C ILE A 349 25.07 2.95 8.02
N GLY A 350 25.47 3.52 6.87
CA GLY A 350 24.76 4.65 6.26
C GLY A 350 23.29 4.35 5.94
N LYS A 351 22.94 3.09 5.62
CA LYS A 351 21.54 2.70 5.36
C LYS A 351 20.78 2.44 6.66
N LYS A 352 21.41 1.86 7.69
CA LYS A 352 20.84 1.79 9.04
C LYS A 352 20.40 3.18 9.51
N TYR A 353 21.28 4.18 9.39
CA TYR A 353 20.98 5.54 9.83
C TYR A 353 19.91 6.23 8.98
N GLN A 354 19.82 5.91 7.67
CA GLN A 354 18.70 6.37 6.83
C GLN A 354 17.35 5.86 7.35
N TRP A 355 17.27 4.58 7.75
CA TRP A 355 16.05 4.02 8.33
C TRP A 355 15.68 4.64 9.67
N ILE A 356 16.66 4.85 10.56
CA ILE A 356 16.43 5.55 11.85
C ILE A 356 15.85 6.94 11.58
N ALA A 357 16.49 7.73 10.72
CA ALA A 357 16.04 9.08 10.39
C ALA A 357 14.67 9.11 9.69
N TYR A 358 14.36 8.11 8.86
CA TYR A 358 13.07 7.99 8.18
C TYR A 358 11.93 7.65 9.15
N HIS A 359 12.12 6.67 10.03
CA HIS A 359 11.13 6.34 11.07
C HIS A 359 10.96 7.47 12.09
N GLU A 360 12.01 8.25 12.33
CA GLU A 360 11.96 9.45 13.15
C GLU A 360 11.11 10.54 12.50
N ILE A 361 11.41 10.96 11.26
CA ILE A 361 10.63 12.03 10.61
C ILE A 361 9.16 11.65 10.39
N LEU A 362 8.85 10.37 10.15
CA LEU A 362 7.47 9.90 10.08
C LEU A 362 6.75 10.00 11.43
N ALA A 363 7.42 9.66 12.54
CA ALA A 363 6.85 9.80 13.88
C ALA A 363 6.54 11.27 14.19
N LEU A 364 7.50 12.16 13.90
CA LEU A 364 7.31 13.60 14.03
C LEU A 364 6.16 14.09 13.14
N THR A 365 6.04 13.55 11.92
CA THR A 365 4.98 13.96 11.00
C THR A 365 3.60 13.59 11.56
N SER A 366 3.47 12.38 12.12
CA SER A 366 2.23 11.92 12.73
C SER A 366 1.78 12.76 13.93
N ASP A 367 2.73 13.35 14.64
CA ASP A 367 2.50 14.16 15.83
C ASP A 367 2.02 15.59 15.49
N HIS A 368 2.33 16.09 14.29
CA HIS A 368 2.11 17.49 13.93
C HIS A 368 1.11 17.73 12.81
N PHE A 369 1.00 16.78 11.86
CA PHE A 369 0.28 16.99 10.60
C PHE A 369 -0.94 16.10 10.47
N GLN A 370 -1.97 16.62 9.79
CA GLN A 370 -3.19 15.89 9.49
C GLN A 370 -2.88 14.74 8.52
N TYR A 371 -3.62 13.64 8.71
CA TYR A 371 -3.53 12.45 7.88
C TYR A 371 -4.81 12.30 7.07
N ARG A 372 -4.69 12.04 5.78
CA ARG A 372 -5.81 11.74 4.89
C ARG A 372 -5.37 10.81 3.77
N GLU A 373 -5.96 9.63 3.75
CA GLU A 373 -5.62 8.63 2.77
C GLU A 373 -6.01 9.06 1.34
N ARG A 374 -5.14 8.79 0.36
CA ARG A 374 -5.26 9.35 -1.00
C ARG A 374 -6.35 8.71 -1.86
N TYR A 375 -6.54 7.40 -1.82
CA TYR A 375 -7.42 6.69 -2.76
C TYR A 375 -8.90 6.69 -2.34
N TRP A 376 -9.28 7.68 -1.54
CA TRP A 376 -10.54 7.70 -0.81
C TRP A 376 -11.25 9.02 -1.06
N GLU A 377 -12.05 9.04 -2.13
CA GLU A 377 -12.52 10.29 -2.72
C GLU A 377 -13.61 10.99 -1.89
N GLU A 378 -14.28 10.32 -0.95
CA GLU A 378 -15.33 10.94 -0.12
C GLU A 378 -15.30 10.55 1.38
N GLU A 379 -14.79 9.37 1.74
CA GLU A 379 -14.83 8.81 3.13
C GLU A 379 -13.46 8.39 3.70
N GLY A 380 -12.35 8.88 3.15
CA GLY A 380 -11.02 8.50 3.64
C GLY A 380 -10.82 8.80 5.13
N ASP A 381 -10.16 7.88 5.83
CA ASP A 381 -9.83 8.08 7.24
C ASP A 381 -9.03 9.39 7.41
N ARG A 382 -9.56 10.23 8.30
CA ARG A 382 -9.08 11.60 8.53
C ARG A 382 -8.11 11.70 9.70
N ALA A 383 -7.74 10.55 10.26
CA ALA A 383 -6.90 10.44 11.43
C ALA A 383 -5.87 9.33 11.25
N TYR A 384 -4.67 9.59 11.76
CA TYR A 384 -3.65 8.58 11.87
C TYR A 384 -3.85 7.76 13.15
N GLU A 385 -4.08 6.46 12.99
CA GLU A 385 -4.22 5.48 14.06
C GLU A 385 -2.96 4.64 14.23
N GLY A 386 -2.17 4.40 13.18
CA GLY A 386 -0.91 3.66 13.32
C GLY A 386 -0.25 3.22 12.01
N PRO A 387 0.93 2.58 12.09
CA PRO A 387 1.78 2.34 10.91
C PRO A 387 1.22 1.34 9.90
N TRP A 388 0.16 0.61 10.26
CA TRP A 388 -0.54 -0.30 9.36
C TRP A 388 -1.29 0.43 8.22
N GLN A 389 -1.62 1.72 8.37
CA GLN A 389 -2.28 2.50 7.33
C GLN A 389 -1.36 2.76 6.12
N ASP A 390 -0.06 2.95 6.36
CA ASP A 390 0.96 3.26 5.33
C ASP A 390 1.88 2.07 4.98
N ASP A 391 1.52 0.85 5.41
CA ASP A 391 2.31 -0.38 5.14
C ASP A 391 3.76 -0.26 5.63
N LEU A 392 3.98 0.39 6.79
CA LEU A 392 5.32 0.67 7.32
C LEU A 392 5.95 -0.51 8.05
N ARG A 393 5.14 -1.45 8.53
CA ARG A 393 5.58 -2.61 9.32
C ARG A 393 6.41 -3.57 8.46
N ASP A 394 7.59 -3.92 8.93
CA ASP A 394 8.59 -4.68 8.19
C ASP A 394 8.74 -6.14 8.66
N ILE A 395 8.24 -6.46 9.86
CA ILE A 395 8.27 -7.81 10.44
C ILE A 395 6.98 -8.09 11.20
N ASP A 396 6.42 -9.30 11.03
CA ASP A 396 5.44 -9.85 11.98
C ASP A 396 6.18 -10.64 13.08
N PRO A 397 6.27 -10.11 14.32
CA PRO A 397 6.95 -10.78 15.42
C PRO A 397 6.14 -11.92 16.05
N SER A 398 4.83 -12.02 15.76
CA SER A 398 3.98 -13.13 16.23
C SER A 398 4.18 -14.40 15.40
N CYS A 399 4.54 -14.24 14.12
CA CYS A 399 4.74 -15.34 13.17
C CYS A 399 6.16 -15.95 13.27
N ILE A 400 6.27 -16.99 14.10
CA ILE A 400 7.51 -17.77 14.29
C ILE A 400 7.60 -19.00 13.38
N LEU A 401 6.68 -19.15 12.43
CA LEU A 401 6.70 -20.26 11.48
C LEU A 401 7.99 -20.21 10.67
N ARG A 402 8.64 -21.36 10.55
CA ARG A 402 9.82 -21.52 9.70
C ARG A 402 9.35 -21.73 8.26
N SER A 403 10.12 -21.21 7.32
CA SER A 403 9.95 -21.57 5.91
C SER A 403 10.04 -23.09 5.78
N THR A 404 8.97 -23.68 5.25
CA THR A 404 8.86 -25.10 4.91
C THR A 404 9.12 -25.26 3.42
N CYS A 405 9.68 -26.40 3.00
CA CYS A 405 9.90 -26.68 1.59
C CYS A 405 8.57 -26.92 0.86
N GLY A 406 8.51 -26.52 -0.42
CA GLY A 406 7.34 -26.67 -1.26
C GLY A 406 6.36 -25.49 -1.15
N GLY A 407 5.22 -25.62 -1.81
CA GLY A 407 4.14 -24.66 -1.83
C GLY A 407 3.75 -24.21 -3.23
N THR A 408 2.75 -23.35 -3.27
CA THR A 408 2.17 -22.82 -4.50
C THR A 408 2.92 -21.54 -4.86
N SER A 409 3.46 -21.47 -6.07
CA SER A 409 4.17 -20.28 -6.57
C SER A 409 3.77 -19.97 -8.01
N TRP A 410 4.21 -18.82 -8.51
CA TRP A 410 4.01 -18.44 -9.92
C TRP A 410 4.54 -19.47 -10.92
N SER A 411 5.54 -20.27 -10.56
CA SER A 411 6.12 -21.31 -11.42
C SER A 411 5.41 -22.67 -11.31
N GLY A 412 4.30 -22.74 -10.57
CA GLY A 412 3.57 -23.98 -10.30
C GLY A 412 3.84 -24.54 -8.90
N HIS A 413 3.01 -25.51 -8.54
CA HIS A 413 2.97 -26.19 -7.25
C HIS A 413 4.19 -27.08 -7.05
N SER A 414 4.99 -26.77 -6.04
CA SER A 414 6.00 -27.67 -5.51
C SER A 414 5.40 -28.45 -4.34
N PRO A 415 5.62 -29.78 -4.23
CA PRO A 415 5.00 -30.57 -3.19
C PRO A 415 5.38 -30.06 -1.80
N ALA A 416 4.36 -29.69 -1.02
CA ALA A 416 4.45 -29.33 0.39
C ALA A 416 3.60 -30.31 1.21
N TRP A 417 3.81 -30.38 2.52
CA TRP A 417 3.01 -31.30 3.34
C TRP A 417 1.51 -30.93 3.37
N TRP A 418 1.19 -29.64 3.19
CA TRP A 418 -0.19 -29.14 3.04
C TRP A 418 -0.71 -29.19 1.60
N GLY A 419 0.01 -29.85 0.69
CA GLY A 419 -0.41 -30.10 -0.69
C GLY A 419 0.52 -31.13 -1.33
N PRO A 420 0.43 -32.41 -0.96
CA PRO A 420 1.41 -33.40 -1.38
C PRO A 420 1.19 -33.90 -2.82
N THR A 421 0.01 -33.65 -3.39
CA THR A 421 -0.39 -34.22 -4.67
C THR A 421 0.37 -33.60 -5.85
N LEU A 422 0.86 -34.47 -6.72
CA LEU A 422 1.56 -34.12 -7.95
C LEU A 422 0.65 -34.41 -9.14
N PHE A 423 0.73 -33.55 -10.15
CA PHE A 423 0.09 -33.76 -11.44
C PHE A 423 1.05 -33.33 -12.55
N ASP A 424 1.13 -34.15 -13.58
CA ASP A 424 1.92 -33.86 -14.77
C ASP A 424 1.00 -33.22 -15.83
N ALA A 425 1.09 -31.90 -15.97
CA ALA A 425 0.26 -31.14 -16.91
C ALA A 425 0.80 -31.18 -18.35
N VAL A 426 1.61 -32.18 -18.71
CA VAL A 426 2.14 -32.36 -20.07
C VAL A 426 1.05 -32.87 -21.00
N TYR A 427 0.93 -32.22 -22.16
CA TYR A 427 0.11 -32.69 -23.28
C TYR A 427 0.94 -32.75 -24.58
N GLN A 428 0.44 -33.48 -25.56
CA GLN A 428 1.04 -33.55 -26.89
C GLN A 428 0.42 -32.48 -27.79
N GLN A 429 1.24 -31.66 -28.45
CA GLN A 429 0.74 -30.68 -29.43
C GLN A 429 -0.13 -31.36 -30.49
N GLY A 430 -1.26 -30.73 -30.82
CA GLY A 430 -2.29 -31.25 -31.73
C GLY A 430 -3.33 -32.16 -31.05
N HIS A 431 -3.19 -32.46 -29.76
CA HIS A 431 -4.12 -33.27 -28.96
C HIS A 431 -4.73 -32.48 -27.78
N GLU A 432 -4.81 -31.15 -27.89
CA GLU A 432 -5.30 -30.26 -26.83
C GLU A 432 -6.70 -30.68 -26.37
N ARG A 433 -7.59 -30.95 -27.33
CA ARG A 433 -8.98 -31.34 -27.06
C ARG A 433 -9.09 -32.66 -26.32
N GLU A 434 -8.26 -33.64 -26.67
CA GLU A 434 -8.24 -34.95 -26.01
C GLU A 434 -7.72 -34.82 -24.57
N TRP A 435 -6.70 -33.98 -24.37
CA TRP A 435 -6.15 -33.71 -23.04
C TRP A 435 -7.17 -33.03 -22.12
N VAL A 436 -7.85 -31.97 -22.59
CA VAL A 436 -8.89 -31.27 -21.78
C VAL A 436 -10.08 -32.18 -21.44
N GLN A 437 -10.41 -33.15 -22.31
CA GLN A 437 -11.51 -34.09 -22.07
C GLN A 437 -11.12 -35.26 -21.15
N ARG A 438 -9.84 -35.41 -20.84
CA ARG A 438 -9.34 -36.49 -19.99
C ARG A 438 -9.56 -36.12 -18.51
N THR A 439 -10.48 -36.83 -17.87
CA THR A 439 -10.85 -36.58 -16.46
C THR A 439 -10.41 -37.69 -15.51
N ASN A 440 -9.86 -38.79 -16.04
CA ASN A 440 -9.54 -39.99 -15.25
C ASN A 440 -8.18 -39.95 -14.54
N ASP A 441 -7.35 -38.96 -14.82
CA ASP A 441 -6.01 -38.74 -14.26
C ASP A 441 -5.94 -37.47 -13.39
N LEU A 442 -7.07 -36.80 -13.17
CA LEU A 442 -7.14 -35.60 -12.35
C LEU A 442 -6.81 -35.90 -10.88
N PRO A 443 -6.09 -34.97 -10.20
CA PRO A 443 -5.86 -35.04 -8.75
C PRO A 443 -7.16 -35.18 -7.98
N ARG A 444 -7.17 -36.07 -6.97
CA ARG A 444 -8.36 -36.23 -6.11
C ARG A 444 -8.49 -35.04 -5.16
N PRO A 445 -9.60 -34.27 -5.20
CA PRO A 445 -9.78 -33.12 -4.32
C PRO A 445 -9.65 -33.48 -2.82
N GLU A 446 -10.06 -34.68 -2.41
CA GLU A 446 -10.02 -35.10 -1.01
C GLU A 446 -8.58 -35.16 -0.45
N GLU A 447 -7.61 -35.52 -1.30
CA GLU A 447 -6.19 -35.57 -0.95
C GLU A 447 -5.57 -34.19 -0.79
N LEU A 448 -6.15 -33.18 -1.46
CA LEU A 448 -5.77 -31.79 -1.35
C LEU A 448 -6.43 -31.12 -0.14
N LEU A 449 -7.64 -31.53 0.23
CA LEU A 449 -8.37 -30.93 1.35
C LEU A 449 -7.90 -31.46 2.71
N SER A 450 -7.68 -32.77 2.85
CA SER A 450 -7.31 -33.38 4.12
C SER A 450 -5.83 -33.79 4.12
N THR A 451 -4.99 -33.00 4.81
CA THR A 451 -3.55 -33.25 4.87
C THR A 451 -3.09 -33.61 6.29
N LYS A 452 -1.89 -34.16 6.41
CA LYS A 452 -1.30 -34.54 7.70
C LYS A 452 0.08 -33.93 7.80
N ASN A 453 0.33 -33.17 8.87
CA ASN A 453 1.66 -32.66 9.14
C ASN A 453 2.59 -33.85 9.50
N PRO A 454 3.69 -34.05 8.75
CA PRO A 454 4.59 -35.18 8.99
C PRO A 454 5.34 -35.09 10.32
N ASP A 455 5.53 -33.89 10.87
CA ASP A 455 6.36 -33.68 12.07
C ASP A 455 5.63 -34.08 13.36
N ASP A 456 4.34 -33.75 13.49
CA ASP A 456 3.53 -34.00 14.70
C ASP A 456 2.38 -34.99 14.46
N GLY A 457 2.09 -35.33 13.20
CA GLY A 457 1.01 -36.22 12.81
C GLY A 457 -0.39 -35.61 12.90
N VAL A 458 -0.52 -34.31 13.16
CA VAL A 458 -1.81 -33.61 13.23
C VAL A 458 -2.45 -33.56 11.85
N ARG A 459 -3.76 -33.82 11.79
CA ARG A 459 -4.55 -33.69 10.57
C ARG A 459 -5.04 -32.25 10.43
N TRP A 460 -4.91 -31.72 9.21
CA TRP A 460 -5.30 -30.37 8.83
C TRP A 460 -6.32 -30.43 7.69
N LEU A 461 -7.22 -29.45 7.67
CA LEU A 461 -8.15 -29.21 6.58
C LEU A 461 -7.74 -27.93 5.86
N ASN A 462 -7.47 -28.00 4.56
CA ASN A 462 -7.22 -26.84 3.73
C ASN A 462 -8.53 -26.11 3.44
N ALA A 463 -8.82 -25.08 4.24
CA ALA A 463 -10.00 -24.23 4.07
C ALA A 463 -9.84 -23.17 2.97
N HIS A 464 -8.61 -22.90 2.51
CA HIS A 464 -8.34 -22.02 1.38
C HIS A 464 -7.05 -22.46 0.70
N GLY A 465 -7.08 -22.72 -0.60
CA GLY A 465 -5.92 -23.20 -1.34
C GLY A 465 -6.06 -23.02 -2.84
N TYR A 466 -4.96 -22.62 -3.49
CA TYR A 466 -4.83 -22.53 -4.95
C TYR A 466 -3.73 -23.49 -5.40
N PHE A 467 -4.09 -24.65 -5.94
CA PHE A 467 -3.14 -25.67 -6.38
C PHE A 467 -3.02 -25.58 -7.90
N ALA A 468 -1.82 -25.31 -8.43
CA ALA A 468 -1.62 -25.14 -9.86
C ALA A 468 -0.43 -25.98 -10.36
N TRP A 469 -0.67 -26.84 -11.35
CA TRP A 469 0.35 -27.64 -12.01
C TRP A 469 0.53 -27.14 -13.44
N LYS A 470 1.77 -26.81 -13.79
CA LYS A 470 2.12 -26.21 -15.08
C LYS A 470 3.19 -27.03 -15.75
N GLN A 471 3.00 -27.31 -17.03
CA GLN A 471 4.07 -27.84 -17.87
C GLN A 471 5.22 -26.82 -17.96
N GLN A 472 6.44 -27.30 -17.72
CA GLN A 472 7.63 -26.46 -17.82
C GLN A 472 7.92 -26.12 -19.28
N ALA A 473 8.29 -24.86 -19.53
CA ALA A 473 8.75 -24.46 -20.84
C ALA A 473 10.14 -25.07 -21.14
N PRO A 474 10.48 -25.30 -22.41
CA PRO A 474 11.84 -25.64 -22.82
C PRO A 474 12.86 -24.64 -22.28
N ALA A 475 14.06 -25.11 -21.93
CA ALA A 475 15.07 -24.27 -21.27
C ALA A 475 15.55 -23.07 -22.11
N ASP A 476 15.33 -23.11 -23.43
CA ASP A 476 15.69 -22.08 -24.41
C ASP A 476 14.56 -21.09 -24.71
N ARG A 477 13.36 -21.24 -24.11
CA ARG A 477 12.21 -20.38 -24.35
C ARG A 477 11.57 -19.82 -23.08
N GLY A 478 10.98 -18.64 -23.19
CA GLY A 478 10.21 -18.05 -22.12
C GLY A 478 8.92 -18.84 -21.85
N PRO A 479 8.41 -18.85 -20.60
CA PRO A 479 7.14 -19.49 -20.24
C PRO A 479 5.90 -18.98 -20.98
N THR A 480 5.99 -17.82 -21.62
CA THR A 480 4.94 -17.17 -22.42
C THR A 480 5.08 -17.41 -23.91
N ASP A 481 6.19 -18.02 -24.36
CA ASP A 481 6.55 -18.14 -25.77
C ASP A 481 6.14 -19.50 -26.37
N VAL A 482 5.46 -20.33 -25.57
CA VAL A 482 5.04 -21.69 -25.92
C VAL A 482 3.67 -21.98 -25.33
N ASP A 483 2.87 -22.74 -26.08
CA ASP A 483 1.68 -23.37 -25.53
C ASP A 483 2.11 -24.44 -24.51
N ARG A 484 1.41 -24.48 -23.38
CA ARG A 484 1.74 -25.37 -22.26
C ARG A 484 0.47 -25.76 -21.51
N GLY A 485 0.43 -27.00 -21.03
CA GLY A 485 -0.68 -27.45 -20.21
C GLY A 485 -0.64 -26.81 -18.83
N GLU A 486 -1.81 -26.41 -18.35
CA GLU A 486 -2.01 -25.89 -17.01
C GLU A 486 -3.30 -26.47 -16.43
N LEU A 487 -3.18 -27.07 -15.25
CA LEU A 487 -4.32 -27.47 -14.42
C LEU A 487 -4.25 -26.70 -13.12
N TRP A 488 -5.37 -26.12 -12.68
CA TRP A 488 -5.44 -25.51 -11.36
C TRP A 488 -6.75 -25.86 -10.67
N TYR A 489 -6.68 -26.06 -9.35
CA TYR A 489 -7.82 -26.19 -8.45
C TYR A 489 -7.84 -25.01 -7.49
N LEU A 490 -9.01 -24.39 -7.34
CA LEU A 490 -9.31 -23.46 -6.28
C LEU A 490 -10.20 -24.16 -5.25
N CYS A 491 -9.75 -24.19 -4.00
CA CYS A 491 -10.49 -24.74 -2.88
C CYS A 491 -10.77 -23.62 -1.89
N THR A 492 -12.05 -23.28 -1.70
CA THR A 492 -12.48 -22.26 -0.73
C THR A 492 -13.56 -22.85 0.17
N GLY A 493 -13.31 -22.80 1.47
CA GLY A 493 -14.23 -23.24 2.51
C GLY A 493 -15.10 -22.08 2.98
N TYR A 494 -16.40 -22.32 3.07
CA TYR A 494 -17.39 -21.36 3.54
C TYR A 494 -18.00 -21.81 4.85
N LEU A 495 -18.17 -20.85 5.77
CA LEU A 495 -19.00 -21.06 6.95
C LEU A 495 -20.43 -20.64 6.60
N ILE A 496 -21.38 -21.56 6.79
CA ILE A 496 -22.80 -21.34 6.50
C ILE A 496 -23.55 -21.51 7.81
N ARG A 497 -24.51 -20.63 8.08
CA ARG A 497 -25.40 -20.80 9.23
C ARG A 497 -26.17 -22.10 9.07
N GLN A 498 -26.33 -22.83 10.17
CA GLN A 498 -26.97 -24.15 10.12
C GLN A 498 -28.38 -24.10 9.53
N ASP A 499 -29.12 -23.02 9.81
CA ASP A 499 -30.49 -22.83 9.33
C ASP A 499 -30.57 -22.57 7.81
N ASP A 500 -29.50 -22.01 7.23
CA ASP A 500 -29.41 -21.64 5.81
C ASP A 500 -28.80 -22.78 4.95
N ALA A 501 -28.23 -23.81 5.58
CA ALA A 501 -27.46 -24.84 4.89
C ALA A 501 -28.28 -25.62 3.84
N ALA A 502 -29.55 -25.93 4.14
CA ALA A 502 -30.41 -26.67 3.22
C ALA A 502 -30.77 -25.84 1.98
N GLU A 503 -31.02 -24.54 2.17
CA GLU A 503 -31.31 -23.60 1.09
C GLU A 503 -30.07 -23.34 0.23
N PHE A 504 -28.92 -23.14 0.88
CA PHE A 504 -27.64 -22.99 0.20
C PHE A 504 -27.31 -24.20 -0.70
N LEU A 505 -27.46 -25.44 -0.20
CA LEU A 505 -27.18 -26.63 -0.99
C LEU A 505 -28.09 -26.73 -2.22
N LYS A 506 -29.37 -26.39 -2.07
CA LYS A 506 -30.33 -26.36 -3.18
C LYS A 506 -29.96 -25.29 -4.22
N TRP A 507 -29.50 -24.13 -3.79
CA TRP A 507 -29.01 -23.08 -4.67
C TRP A 507 -27.73 -23.52 -5.41
N ALA A 508 -26.77 -24.10 -4.68
CA ALA A 508 -25.48 -24.52 -5.21
C ALA A 508 -25.57 -25.61 -6.29
N GLU A 509 -26.62 -26.43 -6.31
CA GLU A 509 -26.86 -27.43 -7.36
C GLU A 509 -27.06 -26.80 -8.76
N GLY A 510 -27.54 -25.55 -8.83
CA GLY A 510 -27.88 -24.86 -10.08
C GLY A 510 -26.85 -23.85 -10.55
N VAL A 511 -25.74 -23.66 -9.83
CA VAL A 511 -24.78 -22.57 -10.05
C VAL A 511 -23.41 -23.13 -10.39
N ASP A 512 -22.74 -22.51 -11.37
CA ASP A 512 -21.31 -22.70 -11.57
C ASP A 512 -20.50 -21.70 -10.73
N PHE A 513 -19.41 -22.19 -10.12
CA PHE A 513 -18.56 -21.39 -9.24
C PHE A 513 -17.46 -20.64 -10.01
N TRP A 514 -17.59 -20.44 -11.32
CA TRP A 514 -16.52 -19.91 -12.16
C TRP A 514 -16.43 -18.37 -12.13
N GLY A 515 -17.55 -17.68 -11.87
CA GLY A 515 -17.64 -16.22 -11.95
C GLY A 515 -17.32 -15.43 -10.67
N ARG A 516 -16.65 -16.05 -9.67
CA ARG A 516 -16.25 -15.40 -8.40
C ARG A 516 -17.41 -14.71 -7.64
N TRP A 517 -18.63 -15.26 -7.76
CA TRP A 517 -19.85 -14.75 -7.12
C TRP A 517 -19.97 -15.11 -5.63
N MET A 518 -19.06 -15.95 -5.12
CA MET A 518 -18.97 -16.27 -3.71
C MET A 518 -18.06 -15.26 -3.00
N PRO A 519 -18.32 -14.98 -1.71
CA PRO A 519 -17.43 -14.12 -0.93
C PRO A 519 -15.98 -14.61 -0.99
N GLU A 520 -15.05 -13.67 -1.06
CA GLU A 520 -13.62 -13.97 -1.04
C GLU A 520 -12.98 -13.44 0.24
N PRO A 521 -11.97 -14.13 0.78
CA PRO A 521 -11.27 -13.64 1.95
C PRO A 521 -10.61 -12.29 1.64
N ALA A 522 -10.80 -11.32 2.54
CA ALA A 522 -10.13 -10.04 2.43
C ALA A 522 -8.61 -10.22 2.39
N ALA A 523 -7.95 -9.53 1.46
CA ALA A 523 -6.49 -9.56 1.33
C ALA A 523 -5.82 -8.62 2.34
N VAL A 524 -5.93 -8.94 3.64
CA VAL A 524 -5.37 -8.13 4.73
C VAL A 524 -3.92 -8.54 5.00
N TYR A 525 -2.97 -7.80 4.43
CA TYR A 525 -1.52 -8.04 4.60
C TYR A 525 -0.83 -7.06 5.56
N ARG A 526 -1.56 -6.06 6.08
CA ARG A 526 -1.03 -4.98 6.93
C ARG A 526 -1.26 -5.20 8.44
N VAL A 527 -1.86 -6.34 8.80
CA VAL A 527 -2.15 -6.77 10.18
C VAL A 527 -1.25 -7.94 10.52
N PHE A 528 -0.68 -7.96 11.73
CA PHE A 528 0.09 -9.11 12.17
C PHE A 528 -0.82 -10.31 12.46
N LEU A 529 -0.33 -11.53 12.26
CA LEU A 529 -1.12 -12.74 12.48
C LEU A 529 -1.69 -12.81 13.91
N GLY A 530 -0.89 -12.43 14.91
CA GLY A 530 -1.27 -12.40 16.31
C GLY A 530 -2.19 -11.25 16.71
N GLU A 531 -2.48 -10.29 15.82
CA GLU A 531 -3.34 -9.12 16.08
C GLU A 531 -4.81 -9.36 15.75
N HIS A 532 -5.11 -10.43 15.02
CA HIS A 532 -6.43 -10.74 14.52
C HIS A 532 -7.49 -10.77 15.64
N ALA A 533 -8.62 -10.10 15.39
CA ALA A 533 -9.82 -10.00 16.22
C ALA A 533 -9.73 -9.17 17.52
N TRP A 534 -8.60 -8.53 17.83
CA TRP A 534 -8.50 -7.73 19.08
C TRP A 534 -7.75 -6.39 18.95
N SER A 535 -6.81 -6.27 18.01
CA SER A 535 -5.95 -5.08 17.94
C SER A 535 -6.64 -3.88 17.27
N PRO A 536 -6.14 -2.65 17.47
CA PRO A 536 -6.56 -1.49 16.68
C PRO A 536 -6.39 -1.70 15.17
N ALA A 537 -5.31 -2.35 14.74
CA ALA A 537 -5.06 -2.66 13.32
C ALA A 537 -6.12 -3.62 12.76
N SER A 538 -6.49 -4.69 13.49
CA SER A 538 -7.54 -5.63 13.06
C SER A 538 -8.87 -4.89 12.87
N ARG A 539 -9.29 -4.11 13.86
CA ARG A 539 -10.54 -3.33 13.83
C ARG A 539 -10.57 -2.29 12.71
N TYR A 540 -9.41 -1.72 12.38
CA TYR A 540 -9.27 -0.77 11.28
C TYR A 540 -9.58 -1.46 9.94
N PHE A 541 -9.05 -2.66 9.68
CA PHE A 541 -9.32 -3.41 8.44
C PHE A 541 -10.62 -4.23 8.46
N GLU A 542 -11.30 -4.35 9.60
CA GLU A 542 -12.66 -4.90 9.71
C GLU A 542 -13.75 -3.88 9.34
N ARG A 543 -13.40 -2.60 9.08
CA ARG A 543 -14.37 -1.60 8.62
C ARG A 543 -14.91 -2.00 7.25
N GLN A 544 -16.18 -1.69 6.99
CA GLN A 544 -16.95 -2.08 5.80
C GLN A 544 -16.17 -1.98 4.47
N TYR A 545 -15.36 -0.95 4.28
CA TYR A 545 -14.57 -0.81 3.05
C TYR A 545 -13.43 -1.83 2.90
N HIS A 546 -12.79 -2.24 3.99
CA HIS A 546 -11.56 -3.05 3.97
C HIS A 546 -11.81 -4.56 3.87
N GLY A 547 -13.05 -5.00 4.07
CA GLY A 547 -13.47 -6.32 3.62
C GLY A 547 -14.14 -7.20 4.65
N ASP A 548 -15.03 -6.67 5.49
CA ASP A 548 -15.94 -7.56 6.22
C ASP A 548 -17.31 -6.89 6.51
N ASP A 549 -18.29 -7.15 5.64
CA ASP A 549 -19.71 -6.91 5.97
C ASP A 549 -20.26 -8.00 6.94
N GLY A 550 -19.39 -8.90 7.42
CA GLY A 550 -19.75 -10.03 8.26
C GLY A 550 -20.39 -11.15 7.45
N TRP A 551 -21.65 -11.46 7.77
CA TRP A 551 -22.40 -12.49 7.05
C TRP A 551 -22.91 -11.93 5.72
N THR A 552 -22.37 -12.43 4.62
CA THR A 552 -22.71 -12.01 3.26
C THR A 552 -23.55 -13.06 2.53
N GLN A 553 -24.29 -12.62 1.52
CA GLN A 553 -25.02 -13.48 0.57
C GLN A 553 -24.22 -13.56 -0.74
N PRO A 554 -24.31 -14.66 -1.51
CA PRO A 554 -23.70 -14.75 -2.84
C PRO A 554 -24.26 -13.69 -3.80
N ASP A 555 -23.44 -13.15 -4.71
CA ASP A 555 -23.81 -12.06 -5.64
C ASP A 555 -24.79 -12.52 -6.75
N GLN A 556 -25.00 -13.83 -6.90
CA GLN A 556 -26.03 -14.42 -7.76
C GLN A 556 -27.02 -15.25 -6.96
N GLY A 557 -28.23 -14.73 -6.78
CA GLY A 557 -29.36 -15.45 -6.19
C GLY A 557 -30.15 -14.61 -5.22
#